data_AF-A0A7G6YBL1-F1
#
_entry.id   AF-A0A7G6YBL1-F1
#
_cell.length_a   1.000
_cell.length_b   1.000
_cell.length_c   1.000
_cell.angle_alpha   90.00
_cell.angle_beta   90.00
_cell.angle_gamma   90.00
#
_symmetry.space_group_name_H-M   'P 1'
#
loop_
_entity.id
_entity.type
_entity.pdbx_description
1 polymer ?
#
loop_
_entity_poly.entity_id
_entity_poly.type
_entity_poly.pdbx_seq_one_letter_code
_entity_poly.pdbx_strand_id
1 'polypeptide(L)'
;MSERHPEISIYGASGPVDGVLVTHEVGECLLAHCAIHSPSQHPLASAPLRWRSDLLILERVCPHGIGHPDADGLDHVFVVDGEMAAAVLAVHTCDGCCGSAPPGGVFVD
;
A
#
# COMPACT_ATOMS: atom_id res chain seq x y z
N MET A 1 17.15 15.92 -24.17
CA MET A 1 17.07 14.51 -23.74
C MET A 1 17.22 14.55 -22.23
N SER A 2 16.10 14.62 -21.50
CA SER A 2 16.13 14.76 -20.05
C SER A 2 16.20 13.37 -19.42
N GLU A 3 17.19 13.20 -18.57
CA GLU A 3 17.60 11.95 -17.95
C GLU A 3 16.50 11.46 -17.00
N ARG A 4 16.01 10.23 -17.22
CA ARG A 4 15.10 9.54 -16.32
C ARG A 4 15.90 9.03 -15.13
N HIS A 5 15.72 9.65 -13.97
CA HIS A 5 16.25 9.17 -12.70
C HIS A 5 15.52 7.87 -12.30
N PRO A 6 16.24 6.78 -12.01
CA PRO A 6 15.65 5.50 -11.61
C PRO A 6 15.42 5.54 -10.09
N GLU A 7 14.36 6.20 -9.64
CA GLU A 7 13.90 6.06 -8.26
C GLU A 7 12.70 5.13 -8.28
N ILE A 8 12.95 3.86 -7.94
CA ILE A 8 11.91 2.88 -7.65
C ILE A 8 11.14 3.42 -6.45
N SER A 9 10.00 4.05 -6.75
CA SER A 9 8.99 4.46 -5.80
C SER A 9 7.67 4.04 -6.38
N ILE A 10 6.92 3.30 -5.58
CA ILE A 10 5.58 2.74 -5.80
C ILE A 10 4.50 3.78 -6.18
N TYR A 11 4.86 5.06 -6.29
CA TYR A 11 4.00 6.12 -6.82
C TYR A 11 4.74 7.17 -7.69
N GLY A 12 6.03 6.97 -7.98
CA GLY A 12 6.87 8.03 -8.57
C GLY A 12 7.10 9.21 -7.62
N ALA A 13 6.85 9.05 -6.31
CA ALA A 13 6.93 10.12 -5.32
C ALA A 13 7.95 9.80 -4.22
N SER A 14 8.80 10.77 -3.91
CA SER A 14 9.77 10.76 -2.81
C SER A 14 9.12 10.83 -1.40
N GLY A 15 7.84 10.43 -1.28
CA GLY A 15 6.95 10.77 -0.17
C GLY A 15 6.20 12.09 -0.35
N PRO A 16 5.36 12.49 0.62
CA PRO A 16 4.64 13.75 0.59
C PRO A 16 5.58 14.95 0.57
N VAL A 17 5.34 15.91 -0.32
CA VAL A 17 6.01 17.22 -0.34
C VAL A 17 5.06 18.23 0.29
N ASP A 18 5.50 18.93 1.35
CA ASP A 18 4.66 19.86 2.12
C ASP A 18 3.34 19.24 2.62
N GLY A 19 3.36 17.95 2.95
CA GLY A 19 2.17 17.20 3.39
C GLY A 19 1.23 16.77 2.27
N VAL A 20 1.59 17.00 1.01
CA VAL A 20 0.82 16.58 -0.16
C VAL A 20 1.49 15.36 -0.80
N LEU A 21 0.79 14.23 -0.82
CA LEU A 21 1.23 13.06 -1.58
C LEU A 21 0.96 13.32 -3.07
N VAL A 22 2.04 13.44 -3.85
CA VAL A 22 1.95 13.53 -5.31
C VAL A 22 1.86 12.11 -5.86
N THR A 23 0.99 11.88 -6.83
CA THR A 23 0.82 10.60 -7.52
C THR A 23 0.68 10.82 -9.02
N HIS A 24 0.69 9.74 -9.81
CA HIS A 24 0.45 9.77 -11.26
C HIS A 24 -0.94 10.30 -11.62
N GLU A 25 -1.17 10.67 -12.89
CA GLU A 25 -2.50 11.06 -13.34
C GLU A 25 -3.45 9.86 -13.38
N VAL A 26 -4.76 10.09 -13.19
CA VAL A 26 -5.76 9.00 -13.15
C VAL A 26 -5.73 8.09 -14.39
N GLY A 27 -5.41 8.63 -15.57
CA GLY A 27 -5.31 7.88 -16.81
C GLY A 27 -4.08 6.98 -16.92
N GLU A 28 -3.11 7.14 -16.02
CA GLU A 28 -1.85 6.38 -15.97
C GLU A 28 -1.90 5.22 -14.95
N CYS A 29 -3.06 4.98 -14.33
CA CYS A 29 -3.24 3.84 -13.43
C CYS A 29 -2.92 2.54 -14.19
N LEU A 30 -1.88 1.83 -13.75
CA LEU A 30 -1.41 0.60 -14.40
C LEU A 30 -2.34 -0.60 -14.17
N LEU A 31 -3.20 -0.53 -13.16
CA LEU A 31 -4.01 -1.64 -12.65
C LEU A 31 -5.50 -1.31 -12.70
N ALA A 32 -6.33 -2.36 -12.61
CA ALA A 32 -7.78 -2.22 -12.46
C ALA A 32 -8.18 -1.50 -11.15
N HIS A 33 -7.35 -1.65 -10.11
CA HIS A 33 -7.55 -1.06 -8.79
C HIS A 33 -6.32 -0.28 -8.32
N CYS A 34 -6.55 0.82 -7.63
CA CYS A 34 -5.53 1.71 -7.09
C CYS A 34 -6.03 2.30 -5.77
N ALA A 35 -5.20 2.25 -4.73
CA ALA A 35 -5.50 2.72 -3.38
C ALA A 35 -6.04 4.17 -3.32
N ILE A 36 -5.66 5.02 -4.28
CA ILE A 36 -6.00 6.44 -4.36
C ILE A 36 -7.18 6.68 -5.31
N HIS A 37 -7.08 6.22 -6.56
CA HIS A 37 -8.02 6.59 -7.62
C HIS A 37 -9.20 5.63 -7.79
N SER A 38 -9.01 4.34 -7.50
CA SER A 38 -10.03 3.30 -7.72
C SER A 38 -9.84 2.16 -6.73
N PRO A 39 -10.12 2.36 -5.43
CA PRO A 39 -9.91 1.31 -4.45
C PRO A 39 -10.81 0.10 -4.74
N SER A 40 -10.28 -1.11 -4.62
CA SER A 40 -11.07 -2.34 -4.70
C SER A 40 -11.99 -2.50 -3.49
N GLN A 41 -12.97 -3.40 -3.59
CA GLN A 41 -13.84 -3.75 -2.46
C GLN A 41 -13.13 -4.73 -1.52
N HIS A 42 -12.24 -4.23 -0.67
CA HIS A 42 -11.56 -5.00 0.38
C HIS A 42 -11.96 -4.50 1.80
N PRO A 43 -11.73 -5.27 2.88
CA PRO A 43 -12.31 -4.98 4.21
C PRO A 43 -12.02 -3.59 4.77
N LEU A 44 -10.83 -3.04 4.50
CA LEU A 44 -10.44 -1.70 4.94
C LEU A 44 -10.51 -0.62 3.85
N ALA A 45 -11.22 -0.83 2.74
CA ALA A 45 -11.19 0.09 1.59
C ALA A 45 -11.74 1.49 1.94
N SER A 46 -12.68 1.55 2.88
CA SER A 46 -13.26 2.81 3.39
C SER A 46 -12.51 3.40 4.57
N ALA A 47 -11.49 2.70 5.09
CA ALA A 47 -10.72 3.20 6.22
C ALA A 47 -9.78 4.34 5.80
N PRO A 48 -9.43 5.26 6.72
CA PRO A 48 -8.51 6.35 6.44
C PRO A 48 -7.18 5.85 5.87
N LEU A 49 -6.75 6.49 4.80
CA LEU A 49 -5.48 6.20 4.15
C LEU A 49 -4.35 6.99 4.84
N ARG A 50 -3.19 6.37 5.04
CA ARG A 50 -2.00 6.97 5.63
C ARG A 50 -0.77 6.62 4.81
N TRP A 51 0.06 7.62 4.53
CA TRP A 51 1.41 7.39 4.00
C TRP A 51 2.37 6.94 5.10
N ARG A 52 3.08 5.83 4.87
CA ARG A 52 4.08 5.30 5.79
C ARG A 52 5.49 5.50 5.19
N SER A 53 6.17 6.56 5.61
CA SER A 53 7.37 7.05 4.94
C SER A 53 8.63 6.20 5.12
N ASP A 54 8.71 5.39 6.17
CA ASP A 54 9.83 4.47 6.40
C ASP A 54 9.84 3.27 5.45
N LEU A 55 8.65 2.86 5.00
CA LEU A 55 8.46 1.71 4.11
C LEU A 55 7.88 2.12 2.74
N LEU A 56 7.67 3.42 2.55
CA LEU A 56 7.20 4.06 1.32
C LEU A 56 5.86 3.54 0.77
N ILE A 57 5.00 2.96 1.62
CA ILE A 57 3.69 2.43 1.21
C ILE A 57 2.52 3.27 1.71
N LEU A 58 1.34 3.01 1.15
CA LEU A 58 0.07 3.39 1.74
C LEU A 58 -0.46 2.32 2.68
N GLU A 59 -1.06 2.78 3.76
CA GLU A 59 -1.78 1.95 4.74
C GLU A 59 -3.22 2.44 4.90
N ARG A 60 -4.08 1.52 5.31
CA ARG A 60 -5.41 1.78 5.85
C ARG A 60 -5.37 1.69 7.37
N VAL A 61 -5.88 2.71 8.06
CA VAL A 61 -5.93 2.76 9.52
C VAL A 61 -7.28 2.22 10.00
N CYS A 62 -7.28 1.05 10.66
CA CYS A 62 -8.52 0.45 11.15
C CYS A 62 -9.16 1.27 12.29
N PRO A 63 -10.42 0.99 12.70
CA PRO A 63 -11.08 1.69 13.80
C PRO A 63 -10.34 1.65 15.15
N HIS A 64 -9.42 0.69 15.34
CA HIS A 64 -8.58 0.57 16.53
C HIS A 64 -7.26 1.37 16.43
N GLY A 65 -7.03 2.08 15.33
CA GLY A 65 -5.86 2.92 15.12
C GLY A 65 -4.62 2.17 14.59
N ILE A 66 -4.76 0.89 14.25
CA ILE A 66 -3.68 0.07 13.69
C ILE A 66 -3.57 0.32 12.18
N GLY A 67 -2.35 0.52 11.68
CA GLY A 67 -2.08 0.62 10.26
C GLY A 67 -1.96 -0.76 9.62
N HIS A 68 -2.70 -0.98 8.55
CA HIS A 68 -2.62 -2.17 7.71
C HIS A 68 -2.15 -1.75 6.32
N PRO A 69 -1.19 -2.45 5.69
CA PRO A 69 -0.86 -2.22 4.29
C PRO A 69 -2.13 -2.21 3.43
N ASP A 70 -2.27 -1.20 2.57
CA ASP A 70 -3.39 -1.15 1.64
C ASP A 70 -3.24 -2.27 0.61
N ALA A 71 -4.31 -3.05 0.37
CA ALA A 71 -4.23 -4.21 -0.51
C ALA A 71 -3.99 -3.83 -1.97
N ASP A 72 -4.62 -2.75 -2.47
CA ASP A 72 -4.38 -2.27 -3.83
C ASP A 72 -2.98 -1.65 -3.98
N GLY A 73 -2.47 -1.05 -2.90
CA GLY A 73 -1.08 -0.59 -2.82
C GLY A 73 -0.08 -1.74 -2.91
N LEU A 74 -0.35 -2.86 -2.22
CA LEU A 74 0.48 -4.07 -2.31
C LEU A 74 0.39 -4.75 -3.68
N ASP A 75 -0.77 -4.75 -4.32
CA ASP A 75 -0.92 -5.25 -5.70
C ASP A 75 -0.04 -4.44 -6.67
N HIS A 76 0.08 -3.13 -6.45
CA HIS A 76 1.01 -2.30 -7.22
C HIS A 76 2.48 -2.68 -6.96
N VAL A 77 2.89 -2.85 -5.69
CA VAL A 77 4.24 -3.36 -5.35
C VAL A 77 4.50 -4.68 -6.05
N PHE A 78 3.54 -5.61 -6.04
CA PHE A 78 3.68 -6.91 -6.68
C PHE A 78 3.98 -6.78 -8.17
N VAL A 79 3.29 -5.87 -8.87
CA VAL A 79 3.45 -5.68 -10.31
C VAL A 79 4.75 -4.96 -10.66
N VAL A 80 5.19 -4.00 -9.85
CA VAL A 80 6.36 -3.16 -10.15
C VAL A 80 7.66 -3.75 -9.60
N ASP A 81 7.64 -4.21 -8.35
CA ASP A 81 8.82 -4.65 -7.59
C ASP A 81 8.85 -6.18 -7.37
N GLY A 82 7.75 -6.87 -7.62
CA GLY A 82 7.64 -8.33 -7.57
C GLY A 82 7.08 -8.89 -6.26
N GLU A 83 6.79 -10.19 -6.30
CA GLU A 83 6.12 -10.93 -5.22
C GLU A 83 6.81 -10.82 -3.86
N MET A 84 8.14 -10.96 -3.84
CA MET A 84 8.90 -10.94 -2.58
C MET A 84 8.83 -9.57 -1.89
N ALA A 85 8.88 -8.48 -2.67
CA ALA A 85 8.75 -7.12 -2.12
C ALA A 85 7.35 -6.92 -1.52
N ALA A 86 6.31 -7.34 -2.24
CA ALA A 86 4.93 -7.27 -1.76
C ALA A 86 4.73 -8.14 -0.50
N ALA A 87 5.27 -9.36 -0.47
CA ALA A 87 5.14 -10.27 0.66
C ALA A 87 5.79 -9.72 1.94
N VAL A 88 6.98 -9.11 1.84
CA VAL A 88 7.67 -8.48 2.97
C VAL A 88 6.87 -7.28 3.50
N LEU A 89 6.35 -6.43 2.61
CA LEU A 89 5.57 -5.25 3.00
C LEU A 89 4.17 -5.61 3.52
N ALA A 90 3.65 -6.78 3.17
CA ALA A 90 2.39 -7.32 3.67
C ALA A 90 2.47 -7.79 5.13
N VAL A 91 3.67 -8.03 5.67
CA VAL A 91 3.85 -8.39 7.08
C VAL A 91 3.49 -7.19 7.95
N HIS A 92 2.48 -7.34 8.81
CA HIS A 92 2.01 -6.29 9.69
C HIS A 92 1.39 -6.86 10.96
N THR A 93 1.32 -6.03 11.99
CA THR A 93 0.56 -6.36 13.21
C THR A 93 -0.93 -6.19 12.95
N CYS A 94 -1.73 -7.18 13.33
CA CYS A 94 -3.18 -7.16 13.20
C CYS A 94 -3.81 -7.69 14.49
N ASP A 95 -4.87 -7.04 14.97
CA ASP A 95 -5.65 -7.48 16.13
C ASP A 95 -6.84 -8.38 15.76
N GLY A 96 -7.00 -8.70 14.47
CA GLY A 96 -8.03 -9.56 13.93
C GLY A 96 -9.33 -8.87 13.54
N CYS A 97 -9.49 -7.55 13.74
CA CYS A 97 -10.77 -6.87 13.49
C CYS A 97 -11.12 -6.70 12.01
N CYS A 98 -10.13 -6.81 11.13
CA CYS A 98 -10.24 -6.47 9.72
C CYS A 98 -10.66 -7.67 8.84
N GLY A 99 -10.53 -8.90 9.33
CA GLY A 99 -10.63 -10.14 8.55
C GLY A 99 -9.56 -10.22 7.43
N SER A 100 -8.87 -11.31 7.14
CA SER A 100 -8.66 -12.59 7.82
C SER A 100 -7.16 -12.68 8.20
N ALA A 101 -6.85 -12.64 9.50
CA ALA A 101 -5.88 -13.58 10.02
C ALA A 101 -6.68 -14.88 10.32
N PRO A 102 -6.21 -16.08 9.95
CA PRO A 102 -6.87 -17.29 10.44
C PRO A 102 -6.93 -17.24 11.98
N PRO A 103 -7.99 -17.75 12.61
CA PRO A 103 -8.01 -17.86 14.06
C PRO A 103 -6.86 -18.77 14.49
N GLY A 104 -5.83 -18.18 15.11
CA GLY A 104 -4.60 -18.87 15.53
C GLY A 104 -3.35 -18.50 14.73
N GLY A 105 -3.06 -17.20 14.58
CA GLY A 105 -1.76 -16.75 14.07
C GLY A 105 -0.61 -17.32 14.90
N VAL A 106 0.00 -18.39 14.41
CA VAL A 106 1.34 -18.85 14.76
C VAL A 106 2.09 -18.95 13.43
N PHE A 107 3.17 -18.17 13.30
CA PHE A 107 4.14 -18.39 12.24
C PHE A 107 5.34 -19.14 12.85
N VAL A 108 5.35 -20.46 12.64
CA VAL A 108 6.54 -21.33 12.72
C VAL A 108 6.32 -22.44 11.69
N ASP A 109 7.06 -22.39 10.59
CA ASP A 109 8.29 -23.19 10.42
C ASP A 109 9.28 -22.39 9.54
#